data_AF-A0A0Q4B836-F1
#
_entry.id   AF-A0A0Q4B836-F1
#
_cell.length_a   1.000
_cell.length_b   1.000
_cell.length_c   1.000
_cell.angle_alpha   90.00
_cell.angle_beta   90.00
_cell.angle_gamma   90.00
#
_symmetry.space_group_name_H-M   'P 1'
#
loop_
_entity.id
_entity.type
_entity.pdbx_description
1 polymer ?
#
loop_
_entity_poly.entity_id
_entity_poly.type
_entity_poly.pdbx_seq_one_letter_code
_entity_poly.pdbx_strand_id
1 'polypeptide(L)'
;MQPQEISIKALIGSPYATDANDGELLYRHLALHTAENRTVEVSFEGLELVTPAFTNASFGRLILEGGVEDFELLVREVGISTPWRALLVETKKNAQRQREERTLGEQ
;
A
#
# COMPACT_ATOMS: atom_id res chain seq x y z
N MET A 1 13.34 14.21 -10.65
CA MET A 1 13.73 13.62 -9.35
C MET A 1 13.61 12.12 -9.48
N GLN A 2 14.53 11.33 -8.93
CA GLN A 2 14.38 9.87 -8.90
C GLN A 2 13.32 9.50 -7.86
N PRO A 3 12.45 8.51 -8.12
CA PRO A 3 11.49 8.04 -7.13
C PRO A 3 12.23 7.47 -5.91
N GLN A 4 11.68 7.69 -4.72
CA GLN A 4 12.21 7.07 -3.51
C GLN A 4 11.86 5.59 -3.52
N GLU A 5 12.84 4.71 -3.51
CA GLU A 5 12.61 3.28 -3.39
C GLU A 5 12.38 2.89 -1.92
N ILE A 6 11.37 2.04 -1.68
CA ILE A 6 11.07 1.37 -0.42
C ILE A 6 11.03 -0.13 -0.67
N SER A 7 12.02 -0.87 -0.17
CA SER A 7 11.96 -2.33 -0.12
C SER A 7 11.09 -2.77 1.06
N ILE A 8 10.00 -3.50 0.80
CA ILE A 8 9.13 -4.03 1.85
C ILE A 8 9.96 -4.94 2.78
N LYS A 9 10.75 -5.85 2.20
CA LYS A 9 11.60 -6.78 2.95
C LYS A 9 12.56 -6.07 3.88
N ALA A 10 13.22 -5.00 3.42
CA ALA A 10 14.14 -4.23 4.24
C ALA A 10 13.41 -3.43 5.33
N LEU A 11 12.23 -2.89 5.00
CA LEU A 11 11.41 -2.12 5.93
C LEU A 11 10.93 -2.96 7.11
N ILE A 12 10.44 -4.17 6.84
CA ILE A 12 9.87 -5.07 7.86
C ILE A 12 10.90 -6.06 8.41
N GLY A 13 12.10 -6.11 7.84
CA GLY A 13 13.17 -7.04 8.23
C GLY A 13 12.87 -8.52 7.98
N SER A 14 11.89 -8.83 7.12
CA SER A 14 11.35 -10.18 6.91
C SER A 14 10.90 -10.38 5.46
N PRO A 15 11.03 -11.59 4.87
CA PRO A 15 10.41 -11.92 3.59
C PRO A 15 8.89 -12.20 3.70
N TYR A 16 8.34 -12.20 4.92
CA TYR A 16 6.94 -12.55 5.20
C TYR A 16 6.15 -11.29 5.60
N ALA A 17 5.51 -10.65 4.62
CA ALA A 17 4.65 -9.50 4.83
C ALA A 17 3.23 -9.97 5.21
N THR A 18 3.08 -10.45 6.44
CA THR A 18 1.90 -11.25 6.84
C THR A 18 0.96 -10.60 7.82
N ASP A 19 1.40 -9.60 8.58
CA ASP A 19 0.59 -8.98 9.63
C ASP A 19 0.33 -7.49 9.41
N ALA A 20 -0.62 -6.97 10.20
CA ALA A 20 -1.07 -5.60 10.10
C ALA A 20 -0.07 -4.58 10.66
N ASN A 21 0.82 -4.96 11.59
CA ASN A 21 1.82 -4.04 12.14
C ASN A 21 2.88 -3.73 11.09
N ASP A 22 3.31 -4.74 10.35
CA ASP A 22 4.19 -4.58 9.19
C ASP A 22 3.54 -3.73 8.10
N GLY A 23 2.24 -3.95 7.85
CA GLY A 23 1.48 -3.14 6.91
C GLY A 23 1.37 -1.67 7.35
N GLU A 24 1.18 -1.45 8.65
CA GLU A 24 1.14 -0.11 9.25
C GLU A 24 2.46 0.64 9.09
N LEU A 25 3.60 -0.05 9.22
CA LEU A 25 4.92 0.56 8.96
C LEU A 25 5.01 1.07 7.53
N LEU A 26 4.61 0.25 6.55
CA LEU A 26 4.60 0.67 5.15
C LEU A 26 3.64 1.85 4.91
N TYR A 27 2.44 1.81 5.49
CA TYR A 27 1.47 2.91 5.39
C TYR A 27 2.08 4.24 5.84
N ARG A 28 2.73 4.29 7.01
CA ARG A 28 3.32 5.54 7.53
C ARG A 28 4.38 6.11 6.59
N HIS A 29 5.21 5.25 6.01
CA HIS A 29 6.19 5.68 5.02
C HIS A 29 5.50 6.20 3.76
N LEU A 30 4.51 5.48 3.22
CA LEU A 30 3.79 5.92 2.03
C LEU A 30 3.08 7.26 2.27
N ALA A 31 2.32 7.38 3.37
CA ALA A 31 1.56 8.57 3.72
C ALA A 31 2.44 9.82 3.81
N LEU A 32 3.63 9.70 4.42
CA LEU A 32 4.58 10.80 4.50
C LEU A 32 5.01 11.29 3.11
N HIS A 33 5.38 10.36 2.22
CA HIS A 33 5.87 10.72 0.88
C HIS A 33 4.75 11.21 -0.04
N THR A 34 3.56 10.62 0.06
CA THR A 34 2.42 11.05 -0.74
C THR A 34 1.91 12.42 -0.32
N ALA A 35 1.98 12.76 0.98
CA ALA A 35 1.67 14.12 1.46
C ALA A 35 2.64 15.17 0.90
N GLU A 36 3.87 14.77 0.57
CA GLU A 36 4.89 15.62 -0.07
C GLU A 36 4.82 15.62 -1.60
N ASN A 37 3.79 15.02 -2.22
CA ASN A 37 3.66 14.82 -3.68
C ASN A 37 4.88 14.15 -4.31
N ARG A 38 5.54 13.25 -3.57
CA ARG A 38 6.68 12.48 -4.07
C ARG A 38 6.25 11.13 -4.59
N THR A 39 6.82 10.74 -5.72
CA THR A 39 6.68 9.38 -6.25
C THR A 39 7.57 8.42 -5.46
N VAL A 40 7.01 7.27 -5.13
CA VAL A 40 7.60 6.18 -4.37
C VAL A 40 7.53 4.90 -5.21
N GLU A 41 8.64 4.16 -5.24
CA GLU A 41 8.68 2.80 -5.78
C GLU A 41 8.68 1.82 -4.61
N VAL A 42 7.68 0.94 -4.55
CA VAL A 42 7.55 -0.08 -3.52
C VAL A 42 7.99 -1.42 -4.09
N SER A 43 9.12 -1.92 -3.61
CA SER A 43 9.70 -3.18 -4.07
C SER A 43 9.17 -4.36 -3.26
N PHE A 44 8.59 -5.32 -4.00
CA PHE A 44 8.14 -6.62 -3.52
C PHE A 44 9.23 -7.69 -3.68
N GLU A 45 10.43 -7.32 -4.15
CA GLU A 45 11.51 -8.28 -4.41
C GLU A 45 11.96 -8.99 -3.13
N GLY A 46 12.16 -10.30 -3.25
CA GLY A 46 12.65 -11.14 -2.16
C GLY A 46 11.64 -11.42 -1.05
N LEU A 47 10.38 -11.03 -1.21
CA LEU A 47 9.28 -11.53 -0.39
C LEU A 47 8.94 -12.98 -0.77
N GLU A 48 8.40 -13.72 0.18
CA GLU A 48 7.94 -15.10 -0.02
C GLU A 48 6.44 -15.23 0.21
N LEU A 49 5.89 -14.39 1.09
CA LEU A 49 4.47 -14.38 1.41
C LEU A 49 3.99 -12.95 1.64
N VAL A 50 2.83 -12.63 1.06
CA VAL A 50 2.10 -11.38 1.28
C VAL A 50 0.65 -11.75 1.58
N THR A 51 0.06 -11.18 2.62
CA THR A 51 -1.30 -11.50 3.04
C THR A 51 -2.23 -10.29 2.95
N PRO A 52 -3.56 -10.50 2.93
CA PRO A 52 -4.52 -9.41 3.02
C PRO A 52 -4.35 -8.54 4.28
N ALA A 53 -3.92 -9.12 5.41
CA ALA A 53 -3.74 -8.35 6.64
C ALA A 53 -2.68 -7.25 6.45
N PHE A 54 -1.58 -7.57 5.80
CA PHE A 54 -0.54 -6.62 5.45
C PHE A 54 -1.01 -5.60 4.41
N THR A 55 -1.61 -6.05 3.30
CA THR A 55 -1.99 -5.12 2.19
C THR A 55 -3.11 -4.18 2.60
N ASN A 56 -4.07 -4.64 3.40
CA ASN A 56 -5.15 -3.80 3.93
C ASN A 56 -4.62 -2.75 4.90
N ALA A 57 -3.69 -3.10 5.80
CA ALA A 57 -3.09 -2.15 6.75
C ALA A 57 -2.12 -1.16 6.08
N SER A 58 -1.60 -1.48 4.89
CA SER A 58 -0.71 -0.62 4.11
C SER A 58 -1.46 0.17 3.03
N PHE A 59 -1.56 -0.41 1.82
CA PHE A 59 -2.17 0.22 0.64
C PHE A 59 -3.66 0.48 0.82
N GLY A 60 -4.39 -0.47 1.43
CA GLY A 60 -5.82 -0.29 1.70
C GLY A 60 -6.06 0.92 2.59
N ARG A 61 -5.30 1.03 3.69
CA ARG A 61 -5.35 2.17 4.59
C ARG A 61 -4.96 3.48 3.91
N LEU A 62 -3.94 3.48 3.06
CA LEU A 62 -3.56 4.66 2.28
C LEU A 62 -4.71 5.18 1.41
N ILE A 63 -5.48 4.29 0.78
CA ILE A 63 -6.63 4.67 -0.06
C ILE A 63 -7.79 5.20 0.79
N LEU A 64 -8.01 4.59 1.96
CA LEU A 64 -9.08 4.96 2.89
C LEU A 64 -8.83 6.31 3.56
N GLU A 65 -7.60 6.56 4.02
CA GLU A 65 -7.25 7.69 4.88
C GLU A 65 -6.43 8.77 4.17
N GLY A 66 -5.69 8.40 3.13
CA GLY A 66 -4.64 9.25 2.56
C GLY A 66 -5.13 10.45 1.76
N GLY A 67 -6.43 10.56 1.48
CA GLY A 67 -7.01 11.70 0.73
C GLY A 67 -6.57 11.80 -0.73
N VAL A 68 -5.56 11.04 -1.16
CA VAL A 68 -5.08 11.00 -2.54
C VAL A 68 -6.07 10.20 -3.38
N GLU A 69 -6.71 10.86 -4.35
CA GLU A 69 -7.59 10.20 -5.32
C GLU A 69 -6.80 9.26 -6.23
N ASP A 70 -5.56 9.63 -6.57
CA ASP A 70 -4.70 8.92 -7.51
C ASP A 70 -3.39 8.43 -6.86
N PHE A 71 -3.47 7.62 -5.81
CA PHE A 71 -2.24 7.08 -5.20
C PHE A 71 -1.38 6.29 -6.21
N GLU A 72 -1.96 5.74 -7.28
CA GLU A 72 -1.23 5.03 -8.35
C GLU A 72 -0.32 5.95 -9.18
N LEU A 73 -0.55 7.27 -9.16
CA LEU A 73 0.38 8.24 -9.74
C LEU A 73 1.62 8.44 -8.86
N LEU A 74 1.48 8.19 -7.56
CA LEU A 74 2.53 8.41 -6.56
C LEU A 74 3.20 7.12 -6.11
N VAL A 75 2.57 5.95 -6.26
CA VAL A 75 3.08 4.67 -5.78
C VAL A 75 3.17 3.69 -6.94
N ARG A 76 4.38 3.22 -7.21
CA ARG A 76 4.67 2.23 -8.25
C ARG A 76 5.13 0.93 -7.63
N GLU A 77 4.54 -0.20 -7.99
CA GLU A 77 4.97 -1.50 -7.48
C GLU A 77 6.06 -2.13 -8.38
N VAL A 78 7.19 -2.53 -7.79
CA VAL A 78 8.33 -3.15 -8.46
C VAL A 78 8.52 -4.59 -7.98
N GLY A 79 8.90 -5.51 -8.88
CA GLY A 79 9.18 -6.90 -8.52
C GLY A 79 7.95 -7.71 -8.06
N ILE A 80 6.75 -7.20 -8.29
CA ILE A 80 5.50 -7.83 -7.82
C ILE A 80 5.09 -9.02 -8.69
N SER A 81 4.81 -10.16 -8.05
CA SER A 81 4.31 -11.37 -8.71
C SER A 81 2.81 -11.29 -9.02
N THR A 82 2.31 -12.13 -9.94
CA THR A 82 0.89 -12.17 -10.31
C THR A 82 -0.07 -12.38 -9.12
N PRO A 83 0.20 -13.31 -8.17
CA PRO A 83 -0.66 -13.49 -7.00
C PRO A 83 -0.77 -12.24 -6.14
N TRP A 84 0.34 -11.56 -5.87
CA TRP A 84 0.33 -10.35 -5.03
C TRP A 84 -0.29 -9.16 -5.75
N ARG A 85 -0.15 -9.09 -7.09
CA ARG A 85 -0.85 -8.09 -7.89
C ARG A 85 -2.37 -8.28 -7.80
N ALA A 86 -2.86 -9.52 -7.89
CA ALA A 86 -4.29 -9.80 -7.70
C ALA A 86 -4.77 -9.42 -6.30
N LEU A 87 -3.97 -9.71 -5.27
CA LEU A 87 -4.24 -9.33 -3.89
C LEU A 87 -4.33 -7.79 -3.72
N LEU A 88 -3.43 -7.04 -4.35
CA LEU A 88 -3.49 -5.57 -4.33
C LEU A 88 -4.72 -5.04 -5.07
N VAL A 89 -5.09 -5.62 -6.20
CA VAL A 89 -6.33 -5.22 -6.92
C VAL A 89 -7.55 -5.39 -6.02
N GLU A 90 -7.64 -6.52 -5.30
CA GLU A 90 -8.74 -6.75 -4.36
C GLU A 90 -8.70 -5.76 -3.18
N THR A 91 -7.51 -5.55 -2.61
CA THR A 91 -7.28 -4.56 -1.53
C THR A 91 -7.75 -3.17 -1.95
N LYS A 92 -7.35 -2.71 -3.15
CA LYS A 92 -7.72 -1.41 -3.72
C LYS A 92 -9.24 -1.28 -3.86
N LYS A 93 -9.88 -2.29 -4.45
CA LYS A 93 -11.34 -2.33 -4.64
C LYS A 93 -12.11 -2.27 -3.32
N ASN A 94 -11.66 -3.03 -2.31
CA ASN A 94 -12.29 -3.05 -1.00
C ASN A 94 -12.14 -1.70 -0.28
N ALA A 95 -10.97 -1.10 -0.34
CA ALA A 95 -10.71 0.22 0.24
C ALA A 95 -11.53 1.32 -0.43
N GLN A 96 -11.64 1.33 -1.76
CA GLN A 96 -12.47 2.29 -2.49
C GLN A 96 -13.94 2.17 -2.11
N ARG A 97 -14.50 0.96 -2.13
CA ARG A 97 -15.90 0.72 -1.71
C ARG A 97 -16.15 1.23 -0.30
N GLN A 98 -15.27 0.89 0.64
CA GLN A 98 -15.42 1.32 2.03
C GLN A 98 -15.30 2.85 2.18
N ARG A 99 -14.46 3.52 1.38
CA ARG A 99 -14.37 4.99 1.37
C ARG A 99 -15.65 5.63 0.84
N GLU A 100 -16.23 5.08 -0.23
CA GLU A 100 -17.52 5.51 -0.78
C GLU A 100 -18.63 5.35 0.27
N GLU A 101 -18.73 4.18 0.92
CA GLU A 101 -19.70 3.90 1.97
C GLU A 101 -19.60 4.88 3.15
N ARG A 102 -18.37 5.25 3.58
CA ARG A 102 -18.17 6.28 4.62
C ARG A 102 -18.66 7.65 4.16
N THR A 103 -18.38 8.02 2.92
CA THR A 103 -18.77 9.32 2.35
C THR A 103 -20.29 9.44 2.18
N LEU A 104 -20.98 8.33 1.88
CA LEU A 104 -22.44 8.25 1.74
C LEU A 104 -23.18 8.14 3.09
N GLY A 105 -22.56 7.53 4.10
CA GLY A 105 -23.15 7.37 5.44
C GLY A 105 -23.06 8.62 6.34
N GLU A 106 -22.26 9.60 5.96
CA GLU A 106 -22.08 10.88 6.66
C GLU A 106 -23.03 12.00 6.15
N GLN A 107 -23.93 11.71 5.20
CA GLN A 107 -24.90 12.67 4.62
C GLN A 107 -26.27 12.64 5.31
#